data_AF-A0AAD8DDB9-F1
#
_entry.id   AF-A0AAD8DDB9-F1
#
_cell.length_a   1.000
_cell.length_b   1.000
_cell.length_c   1.000
_cell.angle_alpha   90.00
_cell.angle_beta   90.00
_cell.angle_gamma   90.00
#
_symmetry.space_group_name_H-M   'P 1'
#
loop_
_entity.id
_entity.type
_entity.pdbx_description
1 polymer ?
#
loop_
_entity_poly.entity_id
_entity_poly.type
_entity_poly.pdbx_seq_one_letter_code
_entity_poly.pdbx_strand_id
1 'polypeptide(L)'
;MATISFTKPDSHGGVPISYYQVDFKESVSEDWRVVRSHGILTIILLTNLEPNTTYDVRVAAVNGKGRGEYSRIESFQTLPVRK
;
A
#
# COMPACT_ATOMS: atom_id res chain seq x y z
N MET A 1 -5.95 -12.56 -2.26
CA MET A 1 -6.13 -11.09 -2.34
C MET A 1 -6.26 -10.53 -0.94
N ALA A 2 -5.94 -9.26 -0.74
CA ALA A 2 -6.13 -8.56 0.52
C ALA A 2 -6.61 -7.12 0.26
N THR A 3 -7.49 -6.61 1.13
CA THR A 3 -7.92 -5.20 1.09
C THR A 3 -7.16 -4.45 2.16
N ILE A 4 -6.47 -3.39 1.75
CA ILE A 4 -5.83 -2.45 2.67
C ILE A 4 -6.66 -1.17 2.76
N SER A 5 -6.78 -0.63 3.96
CA SER A 5 -7.44 0.64 4.24
C SER A 5 -6.53 1.50 5.10
N PHE A 6 -6.38 2.78 4.75
CA PHE A 6 -5.55 3.72 5.48
C PHE A 6 -6.24 5.09 5.61
N THR A 7 -5.68 5.95 6.46
CA THR A 7 -6.11 7.33 6.58
C THR A 7 -5.23 8.25 5.73
N LYS A 8 -5.82 9.32 5.19
CA LYS A 8 -5.03 10.35 4.52
C LYS A 8 -4.09 11.03 5.55
N PRO A 9 -2.89 11.50 5.16
CA PRO A 9 -2.05 12.30 6.03
C PRO A 9 -2.76 13.58 6.49
N ASP A 10 -2.41 14.10 7.66
CA ASP A 10 -3.03 15.34 8.18
C ASP A 10 -2.56 16.60 7.43
N SER A 11 -1.35 16.55 6.84
CA SER A 11 -0.77 17.65 6.06
C SER A 11 -0.35 17.19 4.66
N HIS A 12 -0.57 18.05 3.67
CA HIS A 12 -0.28 17.80 2.26
C HIS A 12 0.68 18.87 1.67
N GLY A 13 1.29 19.70 2.52
CA GLY A 13 2.22 20.76 2.08
C GLY A 13 1.59 21.81 1.15
N GLY A 14 0.27 22.02 1.26
CA GLY A 14 -0.49 22.98 0.45
C GLY A 14 -0.80 22.55 -0.98
N VAL A 15 -0.36 21.37 -1.43
CA VAL A 15 -0.66 20.83 -2.77
C VAL A 15 -1.59 19.62 -2.64
N PRO A 16 -2.71 19.57 -3.38
CA PRO A 16 -3.66 18.46 -3.29
C PRO A 16 -3.01 17.12 -3.63
N ILE A 17 -3.39 16.07 -2.89
CA ILE A 17 -3.00 14.69 -3.23
C ILE A 17 -3.69 14.28 -4.52
N SER A 18 -2.92 13.73 -5.46
CA SER A 18 -3.41 13.17 -6.72
C SER A 18 -3.77 11.70 -6.57
N TYR A 19 -2.91 10.92 -5.90
CA TYR A 19 -3.12 9.51 -5.60
C TYR A 19 -2.19 9.01 -4.50
N TYR A 20 -2.35 7.75 -4.10
CA TYR A 20 -1.48 7.03 -3.18
C TYR A 20 -0.72 5.92 -3.91
N GLN A 21 0.57 5.85 -3.67
CA GLN A 21 1.40 4.72 -4.05
C GLN A 21 1.44 3.73 -2.88
N VAL A 22 1.14 2.47 -3.16
CA VAL A 22 1.27 1.38 -2.20
C VAL A 22 2.35 0.44 -2.68
N ASP A 23 3.38 0.32 -1.86
CA ASP A 23 4.43 -0.67 -2.05
C ASP A 23 4.13 -1.86 -1.13
N PHE A 24 4.24 -3.07 -1.66
CA PHE A 24 4.09 -4.30 -0.88
C PHE A 24 5.04 -5.38 -1.37
N LYS A 25 5.52 -6.22 -0.46
CA LYS A 25 6.43 -7.33 -0.75
C LYS A 25 6.18 -8.48 0.22
N GLU A 26 6.59 -9.69 -0.14
CA GLU A 26 6.71 -10.74 0.87
C GLU A 26 7.72 -10.29 1.92
N SER A 27 7.45 -10.53 3.20
CA SER A 27 8.31 -10.01 4.26
C SER A 27 9.75 -10.53 4.15
N VAL A 28 9.93 -11.71 3.56
CA VAL A 28 11.24 -12.34 3.30
C VAL A 28 11.92 -11.90 2.00
N SER A 29 11.22 -11.17 1.13
CA SER A 29 11.76 -10.65 -0.13
C SER A 29 12.31 -9.23 0.06
N GLU A 30 13.18 -8.81 -0.85
CA GLU A 30 13.64 -7.42 -0.98
C GLU A 30 12.89 -6.65 -2.09
N ASP A 31 12.13 -7.36 -2.92
CA ASP A 31 11.50 -6.82 -4.12
C ASP A 31 10.11 -6.25 -3.83
N TRP A 32 10.03 -4.92 -3.87
CA TRP A 32 8.76 -4.21 -3.72
C TRP A 32 7.94 -4.24 -5.01
N ARG A 33 6.68 -4.69 -4.90
CA ARG A 33 5.65 -4.51 -5.91
C ARG A 33 4.90 -3.22 -5.63
N VAL A 34 4.43 -2.54 -6.68
CA VAL A 34 3.80 -1.22 -6.57
C VAL A 34 2.40 -1.24 -7.17
N VAL A 35 1.43 -0.70 -6.44
CA VAL A 35 0.07 -0.43 -6.91
C VAL A 35 -0.26 1.04 -6.66
N ARG A 36 -0.98 1.65 -7.60
CA ARG A 36 -1.50 3.02 -7.49
C ARG A 36 -2.99 2.98 -7.13
N SER A 37 -3.40 3.81 -6.17
CA SER A 37 -4.82 4.02 -5.88
C SER A 37 -5.56 4.67 -7.05
N HIS A 38 -6.86 4.41 -7.13
CA HIS A 38 -7.74 5.17 -8.02
C HIS A 38 -8.02 6.55 -7.41
N GLY A 39 -7.33 7.58 -7.92
CA GLY A 39 -7.40 8.94 -7.36
C GLY A 39 -7.07 8.94 -5.86
N ILE A 40 -7.86 9.65 -5.07
CA ILE A 40 -7.66 9.82 -3.62
C ILE A 40 -8.33 8.74 -2.76
N LEU A 41 -8.75 7.61 -3.34
CA LEU A 41 -9.31 6.51 -2.55
C LEU A 41 -8.26 5.93 -1.60
N THR A 42 -8.65 5.73 -0.34
CA THR A 42 -7.78 5.18 0.71
C THR A 42 -8.06 3.71 1.02
N ILE A 43 -8.70 3.01 0.07
CA ILE A 43 -8.95 1.58 0.09
C ILE A 43 -8.41 1.00 -1.22
N ILE A 44 -7.56 -0.03 -1.13
CA ILE A 44 -6.93 -0.66 -2.29
C ILE A 44 -7.00 -2.18 -2.17
N LEU A 45 -7.26 -2.84 -3.30
CA LEU A 45 -7.21 -4.29 -3.43
C LEU A 45 -5.83 -4.73 -3.91
N LEU A 46 -5.13 -5.54 -3.12
CA LEU A 46 -3.92 -6.25 -3.51
C LEU A 46 -4.28 -7.65 -4.03
N THR A 47 -3.89 -7.94 -5.26
CA THR A 47 -4.13 -9.21 -5.95
C THR A 47 -2.82 -10.00 -6.13
N ASN A 48 -2.92 -11.23 -6.66
CA ASN A 48 -1.75 -12.10 -6.93
C ASN A 48 -0.84 -12.25 -5.70
N LEU A 49 -1.46 -12.59 -4.57
CA LEU A 49 -0.78 -12.87 -3.30
C LEU A 49 -0.79 -14.38 -3.07
N GLU A 50 0.34 -14.91 -2.61
CA GLU A 50 0.45 -16.30 -2.23
C GLU A 50 -0.36 -16.57 -0.94
N PRO A 51 -1.04 -17.73 -0.82
CA PRO A 51 -1.72 -18.13 0.40
C PRO A 51 -0.75 -18.40 1.55
N ASN A 52 -1.18 -18.15 2.78
CA ASN A 52 -0.38 -18.37 4.00
C ASN A 52 0.97 -17.62 4.03
N THR A 53 1.06 -16.48 3.35
CA THR A 53 2.29 -15.71 3.17
C THR A 53 2.18 -14.35 3.86
N THR A 54 3.22 -13.96 4.59
CA THR A 54 3.32 -12.65 5.24
C THR A 54 3.82 -11.62 4.23
N TYR A 55 3.11 -10.49 4.16
CA TYR A 55 3.44 -9.35 3.32
C TYR A 55 3.67 -8.12 4.18
N ASP A 56 4.69 -7.35 3.81
CA ASP A 56 4.93 -5.99 4.30
C ASP A 56 4.30 -4.99 3.33
N VAL A 57 3.70 -3.92 3.86
CA VAL A 57 3.07 -2.86 3.08
C VAL A 57 3.44 -1.49 3.63
N ARG A 58 3.63 -0.52 2.73
CA ARG A 58 3.80 0.91 3.06
C ARG A 58 3.12 1.78 2.02
N VAL A 59 2.67 2.95 2.44
CA VAL A 59 1.87 3.86 1.60
C VAL A 59 2.54 5.23 1.53
N ALA A 60 2.61 5.84 0.35
CA ALA A 60 3.06 7.21 0.19
C ALA A 60 2.01 8.03 -0.57
N ALA A 61 1.77 9.27 -0.13
CA ALA A 61 0.96 10.22 -0.87
C ALA A 61 1.76 10.80 -2.06
N VAL A 62 1.09 10.98 -3.20
CA VAL A 62 1.68 11.58 -4.40
C VAL A 62 0.87 12.79 -4.82
N ASN A 63 1.53 13.91 -5.04
CA ASN A 63 0.94 15.16 -5.52
C ASN A 63 1.73 15.73 -6.71
N GLY A 64 1.37 16.93 -7.16
CA GLY A 64 2.05 17.60 -8.28
C GLY A 64 3.53 17.93 -8.07
N LYS A 65 4.05 17.82 -6.84
CA LYS A 65 5.48 17.98 -6.51
C LYS A 65 6.24 16.65 -6.44
N GLY A 66 5.53 15.52 -6.54
CA GLY A 66 6.11 14.17 -6.47
C GLY A 66 5.55 13.33 -5.32
N ARG A 67 6.26 12.24 -5.01
CA ARG A 67 5.95 11.31 -3.92
C ARG A 67 6.53 11.84 -2.60
N GLY A 68 5.71 11.85 -1.55
CA GLY A 68 6.17 12.13 -0.20
C GLY A 68 6.84 10.93 0.48
N GLU A 69 7.07 11.05 1.79
CA GLU A 69 7.56 9.95 2.61
C GLU A 69 6.56 8.79 2.69
N TYR A 70 7.10 7.58 2.89
CA TYR A 70 6.28 6.42 3.16
C TYR A 70 5.77 6.43 4.61
N SER A 71 4.60 5.82 4.81
CA SER A 71 4.13 5.41 6.12
C SER A 71 5.11 4.44 6.79
N ARG A 72 4.88 4.16 8.08
CA ARG A 72 5.46 2.99 8.72
C ARG A 72 5.07 1.73 7.92
N ILE A 73 5.96 0.75 7.94
CA ILE A 73 5.68 -0.57 7.38
C ILE A 73 4.71 -1.27 8.33
N GLU A 74 3.63 -1.78 7.76
CA GLU A 74 2.69 -2.68 8.43
C GLU A 74 2.78 -4.06 7.77
N SER A 75 2.51 -5.12 8.54
CA SER A 75 2.56 -6.49 8.02
C SER A 75 1.20 -7.18 8.19
N PHE A 76 0.83 -8.00 7.21
CA PHE A 76 -0.34 -8.87 7.29
C PHE A 76 -0.03 -10.23 6.69
N GLN A 77 -0.78 -11.27 7.09
CA GLN A 77 -0.67 -12.60 6.53
C GLN A 77 -1.92 -12.96 5.74
N THR A 78 -1.74 -13.50 4.54
CA THR A 78 -2.86 -14.07 3.77
C THR A 78 -3.37 -15.35 4.41
N LEU A 79 -4.66 -15.64 4.19
CA LEU A 79 -5.24 -16.89 4.66
C LEU A 79 -4.64 -18.10 3.91
N PRO A 80 -4.53 -19.27 4.56
CA PRO A 80 -4.20 -20.51 3.88
C PRO A 80 -5.31 -20.93 2.91
N VAL A 81 -4.96 -21.76 1.92
CA VAL A 81 -5.96 -22.41 1.05
C VAL A 81 -6.82 -23.34 1.92
N ARG A 82 -8.14 -23.18 1.84
CA ARG A 82 -9.06 -24.12 2.51
C ARG A 82 -8.92 -25.50 1.85
N LYS A 83 -8.70 -26.53 2.67
CA LYS A 83 -8.78 -27.94 2.24
C LYS A 83 -10.21 -28.32 1.89
#